data_AF-A0AAW2SMP3-F1
#
_entry.id   AF-A0AAW2SMP3-F1
#
_cell.length_a   1.000
_cell.length_b   1.000
_cell.length_c   1.000
_cell.angle_alpha   90.00
_cell.angle_beta   90.00
_cell.angle_gamma   90.00
#
_symmetry.space_group_name_H-M   'P 1'
#
loop_
_entity.id
_entity.type
_entity.pdbx_description
1 polymer ?
#
loop_
_entity_poly.entity_id
_entity_poly.type
_entity_poly.pdbx_seq_one_letter_code
_entity_poly.pdbx_strand_id
1 'polypeptide(L)'
;MAMSAGLKKKLQVYLSLVVVQFGNVGFAIVAKTALNQGTSHYTFSVYRNAIAALLFAPFAVFLERKIRPKMTFSVFIKIMLLGLLDPVFGQNMFYSGLNYTSATFASAMCNLLPAITFVMAWILRIEKVNLREARSHAKIVGTMAVTLKTYPAGLSLTALICTFGALEGTVLTFIVERGNTAIWALGWNAKLLAYVYGGIVASGVTYYLSGVIMKHKGPVFLTAFNPCTMVIVAILSSFIFHEQMTVGKVTGALVIVAGLYFVIWGKSKDQKEEVKLTELPQHKPAAAAAAADHQDFPPSKPGKTEGSQTMTSGAGHNAV
;
A
#
# COMPACT_ATOMS: atom_id res chain seq x y z
N MET A 1 -9.00 -15.19 36.06
CA MET A 1 -8.21 -15.93 35.05
C MET A 1 -7.56 -14.93 34.09
N ALA A 2 -6.28 -14.61 34.27
CA ALA A 2 -5.60 -13.59 33.46
C ALA A 2 -5.19 -14.16 32.09
N MET A 3 -5.77 -13.61 31.03
CA MET A 3 -5.44 -14.00 29.65
C MET A 3 -3.97 -13.66 29.33
N SER A 4 -3.19 -14.62 28.83
CA SER A 4 -1.79 -14.41 28.43
C SER A 4 -1.67 -13.25 27.44
N ALA A 5 -0.60 -12.43 27.54
CA ALA A 5 -0.37 -11.27 26.68
C ALA A 5 -0.39 -11.63 25.19
N GLY A 6 0.12 -12.82 24.82
CA GLY A 6 0.08 -13.32 23.45
C GLY A 6 -1.35 -13.66 22.99
N LEU A 7 -2.19 -14.18 23.88
CA LEU A 7 -3.58 -14.51 23.59
C LEU A 7 -4.44 -13.25 23.44
N LYS A 8 -4.22 -12.23 24.29
CA LYS A 8 -4.85 -10.91 24.17
C LYS A 8 -4.56 -10.26 22.82
N LYS A 9 -3.30 -10.30 22.37
CA LYS A 9 -2.88 -9.71 21.08
C LYS A 9 -3.47 -10.46 19.89
N LYS A 10 -3.53 -11.80 19.94
CA LYS A 10 -4.24 -12.59 18.92
C LYS A 10 -5.72 -12.20 18.88
N LEU A 11 -6.39 -12.20 20.03
CA LEU A 11 -7.80 -11.82 20.11
C LEU A 11 -8.06 -10.42 19.55
N GLN A 12 -7.23 -9.43 19.90
CA GLN A 12 -7.33 -8.07 19.37
C GLN A 12 -7.30 -8.03 17.83
N VAL A 13 -6.39 -8.77 17.20
CA VAL A 13 -6.29 -8.82 15.74
C VAL A 13 -7.54 -9.46 15.11
N TYR A 14 -8.06 -10.55 15.68
CA TYR A 14 -9.28 -11.18 15.17
C TYR A 14 -10.53 -10.32 15.37
N LEU A 15 -10.68 -9.66 16.53
CA LEU A 15 -11.77 -8.70 16.76
C LEU A 15 -11.68 -7.52 15.79
N SER A 16 -10.47 -7.01 15.55
CA SER A 16 -10.24 -5.94 14.57
C SER A 16 -10.65 -6.37 13.17
N LEU A 17 -10.34 -7.61 12.79
CA LEU A 17 -10.74 -8.17 11.50
C LEU A 17 -12.27 -8.23 11.37
N VAL A 18 -12.99 -8.69 12.39
CA VAL A 18 -14.45 -8.72 12.40
C VAL A 18 -15.02 -7.31 12.19
N VAL A 19 -14.54 -6.33 12.95
CA VAL A 19 -14.96 -4.92 12.81
C VAL A 19 -14.70 -4.39 11.40
N VAL A 20 -13.53 -4.69 10.82
CA VAL A 20 -13.18 -4.30 9.45
C VAL A 20 -14.15 -4.91 8.43
N GLN A 21 -14.48 -6.20 8.53
CA GLN A 21 -15.39 -6.83 7.58
C GLN A 21 -16.80 -6.27 7.67
N PHE A 22 -17.38 -6.18 8.88
CA PHE A 22 -18.71 -5.59 9.05
C PHE A 22 -18.74 -4.10 8.67
N GLY A 23 -17.67 -3.35 8.97
CA GLY A 23 -17.53 -1.95 8.54
C GLY A 23 -17.56 -1.81 7.02
N ASN A 24 -16.82 -2.67 6.31
CA ASN A 24 -16.81 -2.72 4.85
C ASN A 24 -18.16 -3.13 4.25
N VAL A 25 -18.81 -4.15 4.82
CA VAL A 25 -20.15 -4.60 4.41
C VAL A 25 -21.15 -3.45 4.56
N GLY A 26 -21.22 -2.84 5.75
CA GLY A 26 -22.13 -1.72 6.02
C GLY A 26 -21.85 -0.54 5.08
N PHE A 27 -20.57 -0.29 4.77
CA PHE A 27 -20.19 0.76 3.84
C PHE A 27 -20.68 0.49 2.42
N ALA A 28 -20.54 -0.74 1.92
CA ALA A 28 -21.01 -1.10 0.58
C ALA A 28 -22.53 -0.87 0.44
N ILE A 29 -23.31 -1.25 1.45
CA ILE A 29 -24.77 -1.03 1.47
C ILE A 29 -25.09 0.46 1.54
N VAL A 30 -24.52 1.18 2.52
CA VAL A 30 -24.79 2.62 2.72
C VAL A 30 -24.39 3.45 1.49
N ALA A 31 -23.24 3.17 0.89
CA ALA A 31 -22.78 3.83 -0.33
C ALA A 31 -23.74 3.53 -1.50
N LYS A 32 -24.14 2.27 -1.70
CA LYS A 32 -25.09 1.91 -2.77
C LYS A 32 -26.45 2.58 -2.57
N THR A 33 -26.97 2.62 -1.34
CA THR A 33 -28.21 3.34 -1.03
C THR A 33 -28.10 4.84 -1.35
N ALA A 34 -27.01 5.49 -0.93
CA ALA A 34 -26.81 6.91 -1.18
C ALA A 34 -26.74 7.22 -2.69
N LEU A 35 -26.01 6.41 -3.45
CA LEU A 35 -25.89 6.54 -4.91
C LEU A 35 -27.24 6.33 -5.60
N ASN A 36 -28.01 5.31 -5.21
CA ASN A 36 -29.36 5.05 -5.74
C ASN A 36 -30.34 6.21 -5.46
N GLN A 37 -30.13 7.01 -4.41
CA GLN A 37 -30.90 8.23 -4.10
C GLN A 37 -30.42 9.47 -4.89
N GLY A 38 -29.62 9.28 -5.95
CA GLY A 38 -29.13 10.36 -6.80
C GLY A 38 -28.02 11.19 -6.17
N THR A 39 -27.21 10.62 -5.27
CA THR A 39 -26.03 11.30 -4.74
C THR A 39 -24.92 11.30 -5.78
N SER A 40 -24.33 12.46 -6.09
CA SER A 40 -23.17 12.52 -6.98
C SER A 40 -21.98 11.80 -6.35
N HIS A 41 -21.45 10.79 -7.03
CA HIS A 41 -20.33 10.00 -6.54
C HIS A 41 -19.05 10.82 -6.34
N TYR A 42 -18.89 11.91 -7.10
CA TYR A 42 -17.82 12.90 -6.92
C TYR A 42 -17.89 13.57 -5.55
N THR A 43 -19.06 14.12 -5.20
CA THR A 43 -19.27 14.74 -3.88
C THR A 43 -19.15 13.73 -2.75
N PHE A 44 -19.61 12.50 -2.96
CA PHE A 44 -19.47 11.41 -1.98
C PHE A 44 -18.00 11.13 -1.65
N SER A 45 -17.14 11.04 -2.66
CA SER A 45 -15.71 10.85 -2.46
C SER A 45 -15.08 12.04 -1.70
N VAL A 46 -15.43 13.28 -2.08
CA VAL A 46 -14.90 14.48 -1.41
C VAL A 46 -15.26 14.51 0.06
N TYR A 47 -16.55 14.37 0.40
CA TYR A 47 -17.00 14.42 1.80
C TYR A 47 -16.39 13.29 2.63
N ARG A 48 -16.32 12.08 2.09
CA ARG A 48 -15.68 10.94 2.76
C ARG A 48 -14.23 11.24 3.11
N ASN A 49 -13.46 11.78 2.17
CA ASN A 49 -12.04 12.09 2.39
C ASN A 49 -11.84 13.30 3.30
N ALA A 50 -12.70 14.32 3.22
CA ALA A 50 -12.67 15.48 4.11
C ALA A 50 -12.95 15.07 5.58
N ILE A 51 -13.99 14.26 5.80
CA ILE A 51 -14.33 13.76 7.13
C ILE A 51 -13.21 12.87 7.69
N ALA A 52 -12.63 12.00 6.86
CA ALA A 52 -11.50 11.16 7.26
C ALA A 52 -10.27 12.02 7.64
N ALA A 53 -9.95 13.05 6.85
CA ALA A 53 -8.86 13.97 7.14
C ALA A 53 -9.09 14.69 8.47
N LEU A 54 -10.31 15.21 8.72
CA LEU A 54 -10.68 15.86 9.98
C LEU A 54 -10.61 14.90 11.17
N LEU A 55 -10.98 13.63 10.97
CA LEU A 55 -10.89 12.61 12.00
C LEU A 55 -9.43 12.29 12.34
N PHE A 56 -8.57 12.06 11.34
CA PHE A 56 -7.17 11.67 11.58
C PHE A 56 -6.25 12.82 11.96
N ALA A 57 -6.50 14.04 11.47
CA ALA A 57 -5.66 15.21 11.71
C ALA A 57 -5.33 15.45 13.20
N PRO A 58 -6.30 15.48 14.14
CA PRO A 58 -5.99 15.69 15.55
C PRO A 58 -5.13 14.55 16.12
N PHE A 59 -5.50 13.29 15.89
CA PHE A 59 -4.72 12.15 16.38
C PHE A 59 -3.31 12.12 15.79
N ALA A 60 -3.16 12.47 14.51
CA ALA A 60 -1.87 12.59 13.86
C ALA A 60 -1.00 13.67 14.51
N VAL A 61 -1.59 14.82 14.89
CA VAL A 61 -0.85 15.92 15.53
C VAL A 61 -0.53 15.61 16.99
N PHE A 62 -1.39 14.90 17.72
CA PHE A 62 -1.13 14.57 19.12
C PHE A 62 -0.21 13.35 19.29
N LEU A 63 -0.46 12.26 18.56
CA LEU A 63 0.25 10.99 18.75
C LEU A 63 1.57 10.91 17.99
N GLU A 64 1.65 11.52 16.80
CA GLU A 64 2.76 11.29 15.89
C GLU A 64 3.67 12.51 15.68
N ARG A 65 3.39 13.65 16.33
CA ARG A 65 4.17 14.89 16.15
C ARG A 65 5.68 14.71 16.35
N LYS A 66 6.10 13.82 17.24
CA LYS A 66 7.52 13.56 17.53
C LYS A 66 8.21 12.62 16.55
N ILE A 67 7.46 11.83 15.78
CA ILE A 67 8.00 10.82 14.84
C ILE A 67 7.89 11.25 13.37
N ARG A 68 7.26 12.40 13.09
CA ARG A 68 7.06 12.89 11.72
C ARG A 68 8.40 13.21 11.06
N PRO A 69 8.70 12.63 9.87
CA PRO A 69 9.90 12.96 9.12
C PRO A 69 9.81 14.37 8.52
N LYS A 70 10.97 14.98 8.23
CA LYS A 70 11.03 16.28 7.53
C LYS A 70 10.38 16.15 6.15
N MET A 71 9.48 17.07 5.85
CA MET A 71 8.65 17.06 4.64
C MET A 71 9.45 17.66 3.48
N THR A 72 10.10 16.82 2.67
CA THR A 72 10.84 17.26 1.47
C THR A 72 9.89 17.40 0.29
N PHE A 73 10.25 18.24 -0.70
CA PHE A 73 9.43 18.45 -1.89
C PHE A 73 9.12 17.14 -2.64
N SER A 74 10.09 16.22 -2.74
CA SER A 74 9.85 14.92 -3.38
C SER A 74 8.88 14.02 -2.61
N VAL A 75 8.86 14.09 -1.27
CA VAL A 75 7.88 13.34 -0.47
C VAL A 75 6.50 13.98 -0.59
N PHE A 76 6.44 15.31 -0.57
CA PHE A 76 5.21 16.06 -0.80
C PHE A 76 4.51 15.64 -2.09
N ILE A 77 5.23 15.70 -3.22
CA ILE A 77 4.67 15.34 -4.54
C ILE A 77 4.21 13.88 -4.56
N LYS A 78 4.94 12.95 -3.94
CA LYS A 78 4.51 11.54 -3.86
C LYS A 78 3.23 11.36 -3.06
N ILE A 79 3.05 12.09 -1.96
CA ILE A 79 1.84 12.04 -1.14
C ILE A 79 0.66 12.65 -1.90
N MET A 80 0.89 13.75 -2.61
CA MET A 80 -0.09 14.38 -3.48
C MET A 80 -0.54 13.40 -4.58
N LEU A 81 0.40 12.74 -5.27
CA LEU A 81 0.09 11.69 -6.26
C LEU A 81 -0.65 10.50 -5.64
N LEU A 82 -0.34 10.10 -4.41
CA LEU A 82 -1.10 9.06 -3.71
C LEU A 82 -2.54 9.51 -3.39
N GLY A 83 -2.74 10.78 -3.04
CA GLY A 83 -4.05 11.42 -2.89
C GLY A 83 -4.85 11.45 -4.19
N LEU A 84 -4.18 11.68 -5.31
CA LEU A 84 -4.80 11.69 -6.62
C LEU A 84 -5.20 10.28 -7.09
N LEU A 85 -4.30 9.31 -7.00
CA LEU A 85 -4.50 7.98 -7.58
C LEU A 85 -5.58 7.17 -6.85
N ASP A 86 -5.58 7.15 -5.52
CA ASP A 86 -6.52 6.34 -4.76
C ASP A 86 -7.81 7.12 -4.41
N PRO A 87 -7.79 8.19 -3.57
CA PRO A 87 -8.99 8.97 -3.27
C PRO A 87 -9.71 9.58 -4.46
N VAL A 88 -8.99 10.18 -5.41
CA VAL A 88 -9.62 10.88 -6.52
C VAL A 88 -9.99 9.90 -7.62
N PHE A 89 -9.03 9.22 -8.25
CA PHE A 89 -9.35 8.31 -9.35
C PHE A 89 -9.95 6.99 -8.86
N GLY A 90 -9.25 6.27 -7.99
CA GLY A 90 -9.65 4.92 -7.56
C GLY A 90 -11.04 4.87 -6.94
N GLN A 91 -11.31 5.73 -5.96
CA GLN A 91 -12.61 5.74 -5.28
C GLN A 91 -13.74 6.25 -6.19
N ASN A 92 -13.53 7.28 -7.01
CA ASN A 92 -14.58 7.74 -7.93
C ASN A 92 -14.89 6.69 -9.00
N MET A 93 -13.88 6.02 -9.57
CA MET A 93 -14.10 4.92 -10.50
C MET A 93 -14.85 3.76 -9.83
N PHE A 94 -14.50 3.44 -8.58
CA PHE A 94 -15.23 2.43 -7.81
C PHE A 94 -16.70 2.83 -7.59
N TYR A 95 -16.98 4.06 -7.15
CA TYR A 95 -18.36 4.51 -6.92
C TYR A 95 -19.15 4.68 -8.21
N SER A 96 -18.52 5.11 -9.29
CA SER A 96 -19.13 5.12 -10.62
C SER A 96 -19.54 3.70 -11.02
N GLY A 97 -18.62 2.73 -10.92
CA GLY A 97 -18.92 1.31 -11.14
C GLY A 97 -20.04 0.79 -10.24
N LEU A 98 -20.03 1.13 -8.95
CA LEU A 98 -21.09 0.77 -8.00
C LEU A 98 -22.43 1.43 -8.33
N ASN A 99 -22.43 2.63 -8.92
CA ASN A 99 -23.65 3.31 -9.34
C ASN A 99 -24.31 2.57 -10.52
N TYR A 100 -23.51 2.12 -11.50
CA TYR A 100 -23.98 1.39 -12.67
C TYR A 100 -24.24 -0.10 -12.43
N THR A 101 -23.74 -0.67 -11.34
CA THR A 101 -23.81 -2.12 -11.06
C THR A 101 -24.39 -2.41 -9.67
N SER A 102 -24.40 -3.68 -9.26
CA SER A 102 -24.87 -4.09 -7.94
C SER A 102 -23.77 -4.03 -6.87
N ALA A 103 -24.16 -3.93 -5.60
CA ALA A 103 -23.23 -4.01 -4.48
C ALA A 103 -22.50 -5.36 -4.46
N THR A 104 -23.21 -6.43 -4.81
CA THR A 104 -22.63 -7.77 -4.97
C THR A 104 -21.56 -7.83 -6.04
N PHE A 105 -21.85 -7.26 -7.22
CA PHE A 105 -20.92 -7.30 -8.34
C PHE A 105 -19.66 -6.49 -8.04
N ALA A 106 -19.81 -5.27 -7.52
CA ALA A 106 -18.67 -4.44 -7.12
C ALA A 106 -17.79 -5.15 -6.07
N SER A 107 -18.41 -5.79 -5.06
CA SER A 107 -17.70 -6.56 -4.04
C SER A 107 -16.96 -7.77 -4.62
N ALA A 108 -17.53 -8.43 -5.63
CA ALA A 108 -16.87 -9.51 -6.36
C ALA A 108 -15.62 -9.02 -7.10
N MET A 109 -15.72 -7.87 -7.78
CA MET A 109 -14.60 -7.28 -8.53
C MET A 109 -13.44 -6.88 -7.61
N CYS A 110 -13.71 -6.44 -6.38
CA CYS A 110 -12.64 -6.16 -5.40
C CYS A 110 -11.78 -7.40 -5.09
N ASN A 111 -12.34 -8.61 -5.15
CA ASN A 111 -11.58 -9.85 -4.94
C ASN A 111 -10.65 -10.18 -6.12
N LEU A 112 -10.87 -9.58 -7.30
CA LEU A 112 -9.97 -9.71 -8.44
C LEU A 112 -8.76 -8.76 -8.36
N LEU A 113 -8.73 -7.79 -7.46
CA LEU A 113 -7.63 -6.81 -7.36
C LEU A 113 -6.24 -7.47 -7.28
N PRO A 114 -5.98 -8.48 -6.42
CA PRO A 114 -4.67 -9.14 -6.37
C PRO A 114 -4.34 -9.89 -7.66
N ALA A 115 -5.33 -10.53 -8.29
CA ALA A 115 -5.16 -11.25 -9.54
C ALA A 115 -4.85 -10.30 -10.70
N ILE A 116 -5.61 -9.22 -10.84
CA ILE A 116 -5.37 -8.16 -11.84
C ILE A 116 -3.98 -7.55 -11.64
N THR A 117 -3.59 -7.28 -10.39
CA THR A 117 -2.25 -6.76 -10.09
C THR A 117 -1.15 -7.73 -10.53
N PHE A 118 -1.35 -9.04 -10.31
CA PHE A 118 -0.40 -10.06 -10.75
C PHE A 118 -0.33 -10.16 -12.28
N VAL A 119 -1.49 -10.19 -12.95
CA VAL A 119 -1.58 -10.22 -14.42
C VAL A 119 -0.96 -8.96 -15.03
N MET A 120 -1.22 -7.77 -14.46
CA MET A 120 -0.60 -6.52 -14.88
C MET A 120 0.91 -6.56 -14.71
N ALA A 121 1.41 -7.05 -13.56
CA ALA A 121 2.85 -7.22 -13.35
C ALA A 121 3.49 -8.17 -14.39
N TRP A 122 2.77 -9.23 -14.76
CA TRP A 122 3.19 -10.20 -15.78
C TRP A 122 3.19 -9.60 -17.19
N ILE A 123 2.09 -8.96 -17.61
CA ILE A 123 1.94 -8.34 -18.94
C ILE A 123 2.93 -7.19 -19.13
N LEU A 124 3.12 -6.36 -18.11
CA LEU A 124 4.11 -5.29 -18.11
C LEU A 124 5.55 -5.81 -18.16
N ARG A 125 5.74 -7.15 -18.16
CA ARG A 125 6.96 -7.86 -18.52
C ARG A 125 8.19 -7.22 -17.89
N ILE A 126 8.16 -7.04 -16.56
CA ILE A 126 9.28 -6.47 -15.79
C ILE A 126 10.60 -7.24 -16.06
N GLU A 127 10.55 -8.42 -16.69
CA GLU A 127 11.69 -9.21 -17.14
C GLU A 127 12.24 -8.92 -18.56
N LYS A 128 11.52 -8.24 -19.48
CA LYS A 128 12.01 -7.91 -20.85
C LYS A 128 11.48 -6.56 -21.38
N VAL A 129 11.53 -5.50 -20.59
CA VAL A 129 11.30 -4.13 -21.05
C VAL A 129 12.65 -3.39 -21.12
N ASN A 130 12.82 -2.52 -22.12
CA ASN A 130 14.00 -1.69 -22.32
C ASN A 130 14.49 -1.12 -20.97
N LEU A 131 15.62 -1.63 -20.46
CA LEU A 131 16.08 -1.54 -19.07
C LEU A 131 16.26 -0.10 -18.58
N ARG A 132 16.32 0.88 -19.49
CA ARG A 132 16.44 2.30 -19.17
C ARG A 132 15.08 2.96 -18.87
N GLU A 133 14.03 2.60 -19.60
CA GLU A 133 12.69 3.18 -19.44
C GLU A 133 11.87 2.43 -18.38
N ALA A 134 11.95 1.09 -18.34
CA ALA A 134 11.37 0.29 -17.26
C ALA A 134 11.95 0.64 -15.89
N ARG A 135 13.25 0.96 -15.82
CA ARG A 135 13.88 1.42 -14.58
C ARG A 135 13.25 2.71 -14.08
N SER A 136 12.85 3.63 -14.96
CA SER A 136 12.19 4.88 -14.57
C SER A 136 10.80 4.62 -13.99
N HIS A 137 9.96 3.83 -14.67
CA HIS A 137 8.62 3.49 -14.18
C HIS A 137 8.66 2.64 -12.89
N ALA A 138 9.51 1.62 -12.85
CA ALA A 138 9.71 0.80 -11.65
C ALA A 138 10.30 1.61 -10.48
N LYS A 139 11.12 2.63 -10.76
CA LYS A 139 11.63 3.56 -9.73
C LYS A 139 10.53 4.47 -9.20
N ILE A 140 9.63 4.96 -10.03
CA ILE A 140 8.49 5.76 -9.56
C ILE A 140 7.58 4.90 -8.68
N VAL A 141 7.09 3.77 -9.20
CA VAL A 141 6.21 2.84 -8.45
C VAL A 141 6.90 2.32 -7.19
N GLY A 142 8.16 1.90 -7.31
CA GLY A 142 8.97 1.43 -6.20
C GLY A 142 9.19 2.51 -5.14
N THR A 143 9.44 3.76 -5.53
CA THR A 143 9.62 4.85 -4.56
C THR A 143 8.31 5.28 -3.90
N MET A 144 7.16 5.16 -4.56
CA MET A 144 5.85 5.36 -3.93
C MET A 144 5.57 4.25 -2.91
N ALA A 145 5.82 2.99 -3.26
CA ALA A 145 5.70 1.86 -2.35
C ALA A 145 6.65 1.97 -1.15
N VAL A 146 7.89 2.40 -1.37
CA VAL A 146 8.86 2.67 -0.30
C VAL A 146 8.39 3.82 0.59
N THR A 147 7.77 4.87 0.04
CA THR A 147 7.24 5.98 0.84
C THR A 147 6.15 5.49 1.80
N LEU A 148 5.22 4.65 1.35
CA LEU A 148 4.21 4.02 2.20
C LEU A 148 4.83 3.16 3.31
N LYS A 149 5.89 2.39 3.00
CA LYS A 149 6.56 1.53 3.99
C LYS A 149 7.45 2.29 4.98
N THR A 150 8.09 3.36 4.52
CA THR A 150 9.16 4.05 5.28
C THR A 150 8.63 5.20 6.11
N TYR A 151 7.44 5.74 5.80
CA TYR A 151 6.86 6.84 6.57
C TYR A 151 6.41 6.32 7.95
N PRO A 152 7.10 6.68 9.05
CA PRO A 152 6.88 6.05 10.37
C PRO A 152 5.57 6.48 11.03
N ALA A 153 4.94 7.54 10.51
CA ALA A 153 3.75 8.19 11.05
C ALA A 153 2.51 7.86 10.19
N GLY A 154 1.95 6.67 10.39
CA GLY A 154 0.86 6.13 9.58
C GLY A 154 -0.41 7.00 9.60
N LEU A 155 -0.81 7.52 10.76
CA LEU A 155 -2.00 8.37 10.87
C LEU A 155 -1.79 9.71 10.13
N SER A 156 -0.58 10.27 10.21
CA SER A 156 -0.21 11.51 9.54
C SER A 156 -0.17 11.32 8.03
N LEU A 157 0.35 10.20 7.54
CA LEU A 157 0.35 9.88 6.11
C LEU A 157 -1.08 9.75 5.57
N THR A 158 -1.94 8.99 6.26
CA THR A 158 -3.34 8.84 5.88
C THR A 158 -4.07 10.19 5.92
N ALA A 159 -3.86 11.00 6.96
CA ALA A 159 -4.44 12.34 7.05
C ALA A 159 -4.03 13.22 5.85
N LEU A 160 -2.74 13.19 5.47
CA LEU A 160 -2.26 13.95 4.31
C LEU A 160 -2.85 13.43 3.00
N ILE A 161 -2.87 12.12 2.77
CA ILE A 161 -3.48 11.51 1.57
C ILE A 161 -4.96 11.89 1.46
N CYS A 162 -5.72 11.78 2.56
CA CYS A 162 -7.13 12.18 2.59
C CYS A 162 -7.32 13.68 2.40
N THR A 163 -6.42 14.52 2.92
CA THR A 163 -6.48 15.98 2.74
C THR A 163 -6.28 16.36 1.28
N PHE A 164 -5.22 15.84 0.63
CA PHE A 164 -4.99 16.08 -0.80
C PHE A 164 -6.08 15.45 -1.66
N GLY A 165 -6.54 14.25 -1.32
CA GLY A 165 -7.67 13.60 -2.00
C GLY A 165 -8.95 14.42 -1.93
N ALA A 166 -9.26 15.05 -0.78
CA ALA A 166 -10.40 15.95 -0.66
C ALA A 166 -10.18 17.25 -1.45
N LEU A 167 -8.98 17.84 -1.41
CA LEU A 167 -8.65 19.06 -2.13
C LEU A 167 -8.74 18.88 -3.65
N GLU A 168 -8.00 17.91 -4.18
CA GLU A 168 -7.97 17.57 -5.61
C GLU A 168 -9.32 17.02 -6.08
N GLY A 169 -10.00 16.22 -5.26
CA GLY A 169 -11.35 15.73 -5.54
C GLY A 169 -12.36 16.88 -5.63
N THR A 170 -12.22 17.91 -4.81
CA THR A 170 -13.04 19.13 -4.89
C THR A 170 -12.81 19.84 -6.22
N VAL A 171 -11.55 20.03 -6.62
CA VAL A 171 -11.20 20.62 -7.91
C VAL A 171 -11.78 19.81 -9.07
N LEU A 172 -11.62 18.48 -9.05
CA LEU A 172 -12.20 17.59 -10.07
C LEU A 172 -13.73 17.72 -10.13
N THR A 173 -14.40 17.72 -8.97
CA THR A 173 -15.86 17.83 -8.89
C THR A 173 -16.33 19.16 -9.48
N PHE A 174 -15.67 20.28 -9.19
CA PHE A 174 -16.01 21.57 -9.78
C PHE A 174 -15.81 21.62 -11.30
N ILE A 175 -14.82 20.91 -11.82
CA ILE A 175 -14.56 20.82 -13.27
C ILE A 175 -15.65 19.98 -13.95
N VAL A 176 -15.97 18.81 -13.38
CA VAL A 176 -16.89 17.84 -14.00
C VAL A 176 -18.35 18.26 -13.84
N GLU A 177 -18.75 18.72 -12.66
CA GLU A 177 -20.14 19.08 -12.33
C GLU A 177 -20.37 20.60 -12.46
N ARG A 178 -19.70 21.21 -13.44
CA ARG A 178 -19.70 22.67 -13.62
C ARG A 178 -21.12 23.18 -13.82
N GLY A 179 -21.54 24.10 -12.95
CA GLY A 179 -22.86 24.73 -13.01
C GLY A 179 -23.95 24.04 -12.19
N ASN A 180 -23.66 22.87 -11.58
CA ASN A 180 -24.59 22.20 -10.66
C ASN A 180 -24.09 22.27 -9.22
N THR A 181 -24.27 23.42 -8.55
CA THR A 181 -23.84 23.58 -7.14
C THR A 181 -24.74 22.83 -6.15
N ALA A 182 -25.92 22.41 -6.57
CA ALA A 182 -26.89 21.70 -5.72
C ALA A 182 -26.38 20.33 -5.23
N ILE A 183 -25.42 19.72 -5.94
CA ILE A 183 -24.80 18.45 -5.50
C ILE A 183 -24.05 18.58 -4.16
N TRP A 184 -23.60 19.79 -3.82
CA TRP A 184 -22.92 20.10 -2.56
C TRP A 184 -23.89 20.40 -1.41
N ALA A 185 -25.20 20.43 -1.68
CA ALA A 185 -26.19 20.68 -0.65
C ALA A 185 -26.25 19.50 0.32
N LEU A 186 -25.79 19.73 1.55
CA LEU A 186 -25.91 18.80 2.65
C LEU A 186 -27.31 18.93 3.27
N GLY A 187 -28.17 17.96 3.00
CA GLY A 187 -29.44 17.82 3.71
C GLY A 187 -29.28 16.97 4.96
N TRP A 188 -30.10 17.21 5.99
CA TRP A 188 -30.25 16.32 7.15
C TRP A 188 -31.03 15.04 6.75
N ASN A 189 -30.41 14.20 5.93
CA ASN A 189 -31.04 13.02 5.35
C ASN A 189 -30.05 11.83 5.32
N ALA A 190 -30.50 10.71 4.74
CA ALA A 190 -29.69 9.51 4.60
C ALA A 190 -28.35 9.73 3.86
N LYS A 191 -28.24 10.78 3.01
CA LYS A 191 -27.00 11.13 2.30
C LYS A 191 -25.93 11.63 3.26
N LEU A 192 -26.30 12.49 4.22
CA LEU A 192 -25.39 12.95 5.28
C LEU A 192 -24.92 11.78 6.14
N LEU A 193 -25.83 10.90 6.54
CA LEU A 193 -25.46 9.68 7.27
C LEU A 193 -24.47 8.84 6.46
N ALA A 194 -24.65 8.72 5.15
CA ALA A 194 -23.76 7.97 4.29
C ALA A 194 -22.36 8.60 4.18
N TYR A 195 -22.26 9.93 4.08
CA TYR A 195 -20.98 10.64 4.10
C TYR A 195 -20.25 10.45 5.43
N VAL A 196 -20.97 10.62 6.55
CA VAL A 196 -20.41 10.49 7.90
C VAL A 196 -19.98 9.06 8.18
N TYR A 197 -20.83 8.07 7.87
CA TYR A 197 -20.49 6.65 8.01
C TYR A 197 -19.29 6.28 7.12
N GLY A 198 -19.28 6.73 5.86
CA GLY A 198 -18.17 6.48 4.94
C GLY A 198 -16.84 7.10 5.40
N GLY A 199 -16.88 8.32 5.93
CA GLY A 199 -15.69 9.00 6.45
C GLY A 199 -15.18 8.41 7.75
N ILE A 200 -16.06 8.18 8.73
CA ILE A 200 -15.67 7.72 10.07
C ILE A 200 -15.39 6.22 10.09
N VAL A 201 -16.32 5.41 9.59
CA VAL A 201 -16.21 3.95 9.70
C VAL A 201 -15.31 3.42 8.60
N ALA A 202 -15.63 3.70 7.33
CA ALA A 202 -14.91 3.07 6.22
C ALA A 202 -13.49 3.65 6.02
N SER A 203 -13.32 4.97 6.06
CA SER A 203 -11.99 5.59 5.95
C SER A 203 -11.26 5.71 7.29
N GLY A 204 -11.97 5.90 8.40
CA GLY A 204 -11.35 6.08 9.72
C GLY A 204 -11.01 4.75 10.39
N VAL A 205 -12.02 4.14 11.01
CA VAL A 205 -11.89 2.92 11.82
C VAL A 205 -11.31 1.78 10.99
N THR A 206 -11.88 1.51 9.82
CA THR A 206 -11.49 0.37 9.00
C THR A 206 -10.07 0.49 8.46
N TYR A 207 -9.63 1.67 7.99
CA TYR A 207 -8.25 1.83 7.52
C TYR A 207 -7.24 1.71 8.67
N TYR A 208 -7.55 2.29 9.83
CA TYR A 208 -6.69 2.16 11.01
C TYR A 208 -6.54 0.69 11.43
N LEU A 209 -7.65 -0.02 11.61
CA LEU A 209 -7.64 -1.44 12.00
C LEU A 209 -7.00 -2.32 10.93
N SER A 210 -7.22 -2.02 9.65
CA SER A 210 -6.53 -2.70 8.54
C SER A 210 -5.02 -2.50 8.63
N GLY A 211 -4.55 -1.31 8.97
CA GLY A 211 -3.14 -1.03 9.23
C GLY A 211 -2.57 -1.81 10.43
N VAL A 212 -3.34 -1.95 11.51
CA VAL A 212 -2.95 -2.78 12.68
C VAL A 212 -2.85 -4.25 12.30
N ILE A 213 -3.82 -4.79 11.57
CA ILE A 213 -3.81 -6.18 11.08
C ILE A 213 -2.61 -6.40 10.15
N MET A 214 -2.38 -5.48 9.22
CA MET A 214 -1.26 -5.48 8.28
C MET A 214 0.08 -5.56 9.01
N LYS A 215 0.25 -4.78 10.07
CA LYS A 215 1.50 -4.75 10.87
C LYS A 215 1.76 -6.07 11.62
N HIS A 216 0.71 -6.81 11.99
CA HIS A 216 0.83 -8.01 12.82
C HIS A 216 0.76 -9.33 12.07
N LYS A 217 -0.04 -9.40 11.00
CA LYS A 217 -0.31 -10.62 10.23
C LYS A 217 0.03 -10.47 8.74
N GLY A 218 0.39 -9.27 8.30
CA GLY A 218 0.70 -8.98 6.91
C GLY A 218 -0.55 -8.72 6.04
N PRO A 219 -0.33 -8.27 4.79
CA PRO A 219 -1.40 -7.92 3.84
C PRO A 219 -2.25 -9.11 3.43
N VAL A 220 -1.59 -10.26 3.25
CA VAL A 220 -2.20 -11.47 2.73
C VAL A 220 -3.31 -11.97 3.67
N PHE A 221 -3.10 -11.83 4.98
CA PHE A 221 -4.08 -12.22 5.99
C PHE A 221 -5.38 -11.42 5.86
N LEU A 222 -5.31 -10.10 5.70
CA LEU A 222 -6.51 -9.27 5.53
C LEU A 222 -7.27 -9.65 4.26
N THR A 223 -6.56 -9.79 3.14
CA THR A 223 -7.18 -10.10 1.84
C THR A 223 -7.85 -11.48 1.79
N ALA A 224 -7.40 -12.44 2.61
CA ALA A 224 -7.98 -13.77 2.67
C ALA A 224 -9.43 -13.82 3.20
N PHE A 225 -9.89 -12.73 3.85
CA PHE A 225 -11.25 -12.61 4.38
C PHE A 225 -12.17 -11.72 3.53
N ASN A 226 -11.67 -11.11 2.45
CA ASN A 226 -12.51 -10.33 1.54
C ASN A 226 -13.66 -11.15 0.90
N PRO A 227 -13.51 -12.46 0.60
CA PRO A 227 -14.63 -13.31 0.21
C PRO A 227 -15.78 -13.32 1.22
N CYS A 228 -15.49 -13.26 2.53
CA CYS A 228 -16.53 -13.20 3.55
C CYS A 228 -17.36 -11.92 3.42
N THR A 229 -16.70 -10.76 3.23
CA THR A 229 -17.38 -9.49 2.97
C THR A 229 -18.24 -9.58 1.71
N MET A 230 -17.73 -10.17 0.64
CA MET A 230 -18.51 -10.39 -0.59
C MET A 230 -19.78 -11.21 -0.35
N VAL A 231 -19.68 -12.33 0.38
CA VAL A 231 -20.83 -13.20 0.67
C VAL A 231 -21.87 -12.46 1.52
N ILE A 232 -21.43 -11.76 2.57
CA ILE A 232 -22.36 -11.01 3.43
C ILE A 232 -23.03 -9.87 2.65
N VAL A 233 -22.28 -9.14 1.81
CA VAL A 233 -22.86 -8.11 0.93
C VAL A 233 -23.90 -8.72 0.00
N ALA A 234 -23.62 -9.87 -0.62
CA ALA A 234 -24.56 -10.53 -1.53
C ALA A 234 -25.89 -10.90 -0.84
N ILE A 235 -25.81 -11.40 0.39
CA ILE A 235 -27.00 -11.73 1.18
C ILE A 235 -27.78 -10.46 1.51
N LEU A 236 -27.13 -9.45 2.11
CA LEU A 236 -27.78 -8.21 2.53
C LEU A 236 -28.33 -7.41 1.35
N SER A 237 -27.59 -7.32 0.24
CA SER A 237 -28.03 -6.59 -0.95
C SER A 237 -29.20 -7.27 -1.65
N SER A 238 -29.31 -8.60 -1.58
CA SER A 238 -30.47 -9.33 -2.10
C SER A 238 -31.74 -8.99 -1.30
N PHE A 239 -31.65 -8.83 0.02
CA PHE A 239 -32.79 -8.40 0.85
C PHE A 239 -33.10 -6.91 0.73
N ILE A 240 -32.08 -6.04 0.76
CA ILE A 240 -32.26 -4.58 0.84
C ILE A 240 -32.55 -3.96 -0.54
N PHE A 241 -31.86 -4.42 -1.58
CA PHE A 241 -31.98 -3.86 -2.93
C PHE A 241 -32.72 -4.78 -3.90
N HIS A 242 -33.26 -5.90 -3.42
CA HIS A 242 -33.90 -6.93 -4.24
C HIS A 242 -32.99 -7.40 -5.40
N GLU A 243 -31.67 -7.45 -5.17
CA GLU A 243 -30.72 -7.92 -6.16
C GLU A 243 -30.97 -9.42 -6.46
N GLN A 244 -31.32 -9.72 -7.71
CA GLN A 244 -31.51 -11.09 -8.15
C GLN A 244 -30.17 -11.84 -8.21
N MET A 245 -30.06 -12.92 -7.44
CA MET A 245 -28.93 -13.83 -7.45
C MET A 245 -29.13 -14.93 -8.49
N THR A 246 -28.81 -14.59 -9.73
CA THR A 246 -28.80 -15.55 -10.84
C THR A 246 -27.70 -16.59 -10.62
N VAL A 247 -27.93 -17.82 -11.09
CA VAL A 247 -26.94 -18.91 -11.06
C VAL A 247 -25.57 -18.46 -11.60
N GLY A 248 -25.56 -17.69 -12.69
CA GLY A 248 -24.32 -17.14 -13.25
C GLY A 248 -23.53 -16.23 -12.30
N LYS A 249 -24.20 -15.41 -11.48
CA LYS A 249 -23.53 -14.57 -10.47
C LYS A 249 -22.92 -15.41 -9.36
N VAL A 250 -23.61 -16.46 -8.92
CA VAL A 250 -23.13 -17.39 -7.89
C VAL A 250 -21.92 -18.17 -8.40
N THR A 251 -22.00 -18.73 -9.62
CA THR A 251 -20.87 -19.45 -10.22
C THR A 251 -19.67 -18.53 -10.44
N GLY A 252 -19.88 -17.31 -10.96
CA GLY A 252 -18.82 -16.33 -11.13
C GLY A 252 -18.16 -15.92 -9.80
N ALA A 253 -18.95 -15.74 -8.75
CA ALA A 253 -18.45 -15.50 -7.39
C ALA A 253 -17.53 -16.62 -6.90
N LEU A 254 -17.96 -17.88 -7.04
CA LEU A 254 -17.16 -19.05 -6.64
C LEU A 254 -15.82 -19.12 -7.40
N VAL A 255 -15.84 -18.83 -8.71
CA VAL A 255 -14.61 -18.79 -9.53
C VAL A 255 -13.67 -17.68 -9.06
N ILE A 256 -14.19 -16.48 -8.79
CA ILE A 256 -13.39 -15.34 -8.28
C ILE A 256 -12.74 -15.70 -6.93
N VAL A 257 -13.52 -16.28 -6.01
CA VAL A 257 -13.04 -16.69 -4.69
C VAL A 257 -11.96 -17.75 -4.82
N ALA A 258 -12.17 -18.77 -5.64
CA ALA A 258 -11.16 -19.80 -5.92
C ALA A 258 -9.87 -19.18 -6.49
N GLY A 259 -9.99 -18.30 -7.49
CA GLY A 259 -8.85 -17.61 -8.09
C GLY A 259 -8.07 -16.74 -7.10
N LEU A 260 -8.77 -16.00 -6.24
CA LEU A 260 -8.14 -15.22 -5.17
C LEU A 260 -7.34 -16.12 -4.21
N TYR A 261 -7.91 -17.27 -3.80
CA TYR A 261 -7.20 -18.20 -2.92
C TYR A 261 -5.98 -18.84 -3.60
N PHE A 262 -6.00 -19.11 -4.90
CA PHE A 262 -4.81 -19.53 -5.65
C PHE A 262 -3.70 -18.46 -5.59
N VAL A 263 -4.04 -17.20 -5.83
CA VAL A 263 -3.07 -16.08 -5.77
C VAL A 263 -2.52 -15.89 -4.36
N ILE A 264 -3.39 -15.94 -3.34
CA ILE A 264 -3.00 -15.85 -1.94
C ILE A 264 -2.09 -17.01 -1.54
N TRP A 265 -2.41 -18.23 -2.00
CA TRP A 265 -1.58 -19.40 -1.76
C TRP A 265 -0.18 -19.25 -2.39
N GLY A 266 -0.11 -18.77 -3.64
CA GLY A 266 1.15 -18.41 -4.29
C GLY A 266 1.97 -17.43 -3.45
N LYS A 267 1.38 -16.28 -3.10
CA LYS A 267 2.05 -15.27 -2.26
C LYS A 267 2.46 -15.79 -0.88
N SER A 268 1.68 -16.70 -0.30
CA SER A 268 2.01 -17.29 1.01
C SER A 268 3.25 -18.19 0.96
N LYS A 269 3.57 -18.76 -0.22
CA LYS A 269 4.81 -19.51 -0.43
C LYS A 269 6.01 -18.56 -0.56
N ASP A 270 5.88 -17.51 -1.36
CA ASP A 270 6.94 -16.50 -1.56
C ASP A 270 7.42 -15.93 -0.22
N GLN A 271 6.49 -15.61 0.70
CA GLN A 271 6.83 -15.10 2.02
C GLN A 271 7.56 -16.12 2.90
N LYS A 272 7.23 -17.42 2.79
CA LYS A 272 7.92 -18.47 3.55
C LYS A 272 9.33 -18.72 3.03
N GLU A 273 9.54 -18.58 1.73
CA GLU A 273 10.87 -18.69 1.11
C GLU A 273 11.76 -17.50 1.47
N GLU A 274 11.22 -16.26 1.46
CA GLU A 274 11.94 -15.06 1.88
C GLU A 274 12.41 -15.15 3.35
N VAL A 275 11.56 -15.65 4.25
CA VAL A 275 11.93 -15.89 5.66
C VAL A 275 13.02 -16.95 5.78
N LYS A 276 12.92 -18.08 5.05
CA LYS A 276 13.96 -19.11 5.05
C LYS A 276 15.31 -18.59 4.54
N LEU A 277 15.32 -17.77 3.49
CA LEU A 277 16.56 -17.17 2.97
C LEU A 277 17.19 -16.18 3.96
N THR A 278 16.36 -15.47 4.73
CA THR A 278 16.83 -14.52 5.75
C THR A 278 17.36 -15.23 6.99
N GLU A 279 16.87 -16.43 7.29
CA GLU A 279 17.29 -17.27 8.42
C GLU A 279 18.46 -18.22 8.10
N LEU A 280 18.83 -18.38 6.83
CA LEU A 280 20.09 -19.04 6.48
C LEU A 280 21.25 -18.22 7.08
N PRO A 281 22.25 -18.87 7.71
CA PRO A 281 23.39 -18.15 8.27
C PRO A 281 24.04 -17.39 7.12
N GLN A 282 23.94 -16.06 7.15
CA GLN A 282 24.71 -15.22 6.25
C GLN A 282 26.17 -15.62 6.45
N HIS A 283 26.71 -16.38 5.50
CA HIS A 283 28.12 -16.71 5.50
C HIS A 283 28.87 -15.39 5.32
N LYS A 284 29.27 -14.83 6.46
CA LYS A 284 30.09 -13.63 6.68
C LYS A 284 30.93 -13.30 5.44
N PRO A 285 30.54 -12.34 4.57
CA PRO A 285 31.44 -11.86 3.54
C PRO A 285 32.23 -10.69 4.15
N ALA A 286 33.28 -10.98 4.94
CA ALA A 286 34.16 -9.90 5.42
C ALA A 286 35.57 -10.29 5.93
N ALA A 287 36.00 -11.56 6.00
CA ALA A 287 37.29 -11.85 6.67
C ALA A 287 38.25 -12.84 5.98
N ALA A 288 37.86 -13.52 4.90
CA ALA A 288 38.74 -14.51 4.25
C ALA A 288 39.47 -13.99 3.00
N ALA A 289 39.10 -12.82 2.46
CA ALA A 289 39.77 -12.22 1.29
C ALA A 289 40.88 -11.22 1.64
N ALA A 290 41.06 -10.88 2.92
CA ALA A 290 42.09 -9.94 3.39
C ALA A 290 43.29 -10.63 4.08
N ALA A 291 43.33 -11.96 4.10
CA ALA A 291 44.40 -12.74 4.74
C ALA A 291 45.34 -13.44 3.75
N ALA A 292 45.29 -13.10 2.46
CA ALA A 292 46.12 -13.71 1.42
C ALA A 292 47.13 -12.75 0.76
N ASP A 293 47.32 -11.53 1.28
CA ASP A 293 48.27 -10.56 0.73
C ASP A 293 49.41 -10.14 1.70
N HIS A 294 49.62 -10.93 2.76
CA HIS A 294 50.87 -10.88 3.53
C HIS A 294 51.60 -12.20 3.36
N GLN A 295 52.19 -12.41 2.19
CA GLN A 295 53.32 -13.32 2.06
C GLN A 295 54.60 -12.58 2.47
N ASP A 296 55.24 -13.13 3.50
CA ASP A 296 56.56 -12.82 4.01
C ASP A 296 57.60 -12.64 2.89
N PHE A 297 58.22 -11.47 2.82
CA PHE A 297 59.61 -11.35 2.38
C PHE A 297 60.51 -11.63 3.59
N PRO A 298 61.52 -12.53 3.49
CA PRO A 298 62.40 -12.82 4.61
C PRO A 298 63.35 -11.64 4.90
N PRO A 299 63.79 -11.46 6.16
CA PRO A 299 64.65 -10.34 6.54
C PRO A 299 66.08 -10.54 6.02
N SER A 300 66.64 -9.49 5.41
CA SER A 300 68.05 -9.40 5.05
C SER A 300 68.93 -9.29 6.32
N LYS A 301 69.93 -10.16 6.43
CA LYS A 301 70.92 -10.16 7.53
C LYS A 301 71.93 -9.01 7.36
N PRO A 302 72.44 -8.41 8.45
CA PRO A 302 73.50 -7.39 8.37
C PRO A 302 74.91 -7.99 8.51
N GLY A 303 75.82 -7.52 7.64
CA GLY A 303 77.24 -7.29 7.91
C GLY A 303 78.26 -8.37 7.48
N LYS A 304 79.16 -8.02 6.55
CA LYS A 304 80.61 -7.87 6.79
C LYS A 304 81.37 -7.36 5.54
N THR A 305 82.33 -6.50 5.82
CA THR A 305 83.39 -5.87 5.02
C THR A 305 84.24 -6.85 4.18
N GLU A 306 84.67 -6.42 2.98
CA GLU A 306 86.09 -6.30 2.54
C GLU A 306 86.25 -6.16 1.01
N GLY A 307 87.22 -5.33 0.59
CA GLY A 307 87.88 -5.35 -0.74
C GLY A 307 87.30 -4.38 -1.78
N SER A 308 87.91 -3.19 -2.00
CA SER A 308 88.93 -2.94 -3.05
C SER A 308 88.33 -3.08 -4.47
N GLN A 309 88.32 -2.13 -5.41
CA GLN A 309 89.29 -1.09 -5.75
C GLN A 309 88.73 -0.26 -6.93
N THR A 310 89.05 1.04 -6.95
CA THR A 310 89.38 1.89 -8.12
C THR A 310 88.41 2.19 -9.29
N MET A 311 88.23 3.51 -9.45
CA MET A 311 88.33 4.32 -10.70
C MET A 311 87.18 4.21 -11.72
N THR A 312 86.72 5.23 -12.45
CA THR A 312 86.95 6.68 -12.64
C THR A 312 85.92 7.11 -13.70
N SER A 313 85.57 8.41 -13.73
CA SER A 313 85.05 9.13 -14.91
C SER A 313 83.61 8.78 -15.34
N GLY A 314 82.69 9.70 -15.65
CA GLY A 314 82.82 11.09 -16.08
C GLY A 314 81.89 11.31 -17.28
N ALA A 315 81.19 12.45 -17.29
CA ALA A 315 80.35 13.01 -18.37
C ALA A 315 79.07 12.21 -18.70
N GLY A 316 77.89 12.81 -18.90
CA GLY A 316 77.56 14.16 -19.37
C GLY A 316 76.91 14.07 -20.76
N HIS A 317 75.99 15.00 -21.06
CA HIS A 317 75.27 15.26 -22.34
C HIS A 317 73.95 14.50 -22.54
N ASN A 318 72.81 15.19 -22.45
CA ASN A 318 72.12 16.07 -23.44
C ASN A 318 71.13 15.26 -24.29
N ALA A 319 69.82 15.52 -24.12
CA ALA A 319 69.01 16.40 -24.99
C ALA A 319 68.80 15.79 -26.37
N VAL A 320 67.57 15.39 -26.69
CA VAL A 320 66.51 16.14 -27.40
C VAL A 320 65.18 15.46 -27.09
#